data_AF-A0A371CJ70-F1
#
_entry.id   AF-A0A371CJ70-F1
#
_cell.length_a   1.000
_cell.length_b   1.000
_cell.length_c   1.000
_cell.angle_alpha   90.00
_cell.angle_beta   90.00
_cell.angle_gamma   90.00
#
_symmetry.space_group_name_H-M   'P 1'
#
loop_
_entity.id
_entity.type
_entity.pdbx_description
1 polymer ?
#
loop_
_entity_poly.entity_id
_entity_poly.type
_entity_poly.pdbx_seq_one_letter_code
_entity_poly.pdbx_strand_id
1 'polypeptide(L)'
;MATSDLDATPRIDLQICEVDPKRYGSSVAVRAHRADRRERTGGKPGQRPNFTGQREHYLADNVDEFRAIRGSHHRLSQANFWSRFFSGYHARFNWQLPLDRDPSPDDVWKKDQELTPEEMEEKSKVIAELETKLKSSLQNMDNARTRKERNPWTPLFACINRISTAVPPRQLSEWQLYMNQHAESIQAVFLERWPTSGLKKDHALAFRGKIAREMLEDEPDDLDSLCPDISPVIVERSA
;
A
#
# COMPACT_ATOMS: atom_id res chain seq x y z
N MET A 1 -50.26 -64.65 -9.07
CA MET A 1 -48.96 -64.18 -8.56
C MET A 1 -48.34 -63.34 -9.67
N ALA A 2 -48.51 -62.03 -9.61
CA ALA A 2 -48.02 -61.09 -10.62
C ALA A 2 -46.70 -60.50 -10.13
N THR A 3 -45.66 -60.62 -10.94
CA THR A 3 -44.33 -60.01 -10.73
C THR A 3 -44.40 -58.55 -11.15
N SER A 4 -44.18 -57.65 -10.21
CA SER A 4 -44.07 -56.21 -10.42
C SER A 4 -42.67 -55.86 -10.92
N ASP A 5 -42.55 -55.71 -12.24
CA ASP A 5 -41.42 -55.06 -12.89
C ASP A 5 -41.68 -53.55 -13.03
N LEU A 6 -40.57 -52.80 -13.13
CA LEU A 6 -40.43 -51.41 -13.59
C LEU A 6 -40.43 -50.32 -12.51
N ASP A 7 -39.37 -50.35 -11.71
CA ASP A 7 -38.75 -49.15 -11.16
C ASP A 7 -37.64 -48.71 -12.13
N ALA A 8 -37.87 -47.65 -12.90
CA ALA A 8 -36.88 -47.09 -13.83
C ALA A 8 -37.06 -45.57 -13.93
N THR A 9 -36.60 -44.85 -12.92
CA THR A 9 -36.39 -43.41 -13.04
C THR A 9 -35.08 -43.15 -13.80
N PRO A 10 -35.09 -42.31 -14.85
CA PRO A 10 -33.87 -41.98 -15.57
C PRO A 10 -32.96 -41.11 -14.68
N ARG A 11 -31.78 -41.64 -14.37
CA ARG A 11 -30.71 -40.92 -13.67
C ARG A 11 -30.13 -39.88 -14.64
N ILE A 12 -30.55 -38.62 -14.47
CA ILE A 12 -29.99 -37.48 -15.20
C ILE A 12 -28.64 -37.15 -14.56
N ASP A 13 -27.56 -37.60 -15.19
CA ASP A 13 -26.21 -37.18 -14.82
C ASP A 13 -26.01 -35.73 -15.28
N LEU A 14 -26.25 -34.79 -14.36
CA LEU A 14 -25.88 -33.38 -14.51
C LEU A 14 -24.36 -33.28 -14.47
N GLN A 15 -23.72 -33.36 -15.63
CA GLN A 15 -22.34 -32.92 -15.80
C GLN A 15 -22.29 -31.41 -15.50
N ILE A 16 -21.82 -31.07 -14.30
CA ILE A 16 -21.49 -29.70 -13.93
C ILE A 16 -20.28 -29.32 -14.79
N CYS A 17 -20.53 -28.63 -15.90
CA CYS A 17 -19.48 -27.92 -16.62
C CYS A 17 -18.92 -26.85 -15.68
N GLU A 18 -17.73 -27.09 -15.12
CA GLU A 18 -16.96 -26.06 -14.43
C GLU A 18 -16.67 -24.93 -15.42
N VAL A 19 -17.48 -23.88 -15.38
CA VAL A 19 -17.22 -22.64 -16.09
C VAL A 19 -16.10 -21.95 -15.33
N ASP A 20 -14.87 -22.14 -15.79
CA ASP A 20 -13.74 -21.34 -15.35
C ASP A 20 -14.12 -19.86 -15.44
N PRO A 21 -14.21 -19.12 -14.31
CA PRO A 21 -14.52 -17.71 -14.36
C PRO A 21 -13.29 -17.04 -14.95
N LYS A 22 -13.28 -16.84 -16.27
CA LYS A 22 -12.30 -16.00 -16.96
C LYS A 22 -12.28 -14.67 -16.24
N ARG A 23 -11.28 -14.47 -15.39
CA ARG A 23 -11.02 -13.22 -14.70
C ARG A 23 -10.70 -12.20 -15.78
N TYR A 24 -11.71 -11.47 -16.23
CA TYR A 24 -11.57 -10.29 -17.08
C TYR A 24 -10.87 -9.19 -16.28
N GLY A 25 -9.57 -9.36 -16.06
CA GLY A 25 -8.70 -8.28 -15.66
C GLY A 25 -8.48 -7.37 -16.85
N SER A 26 -8.82 -6.08 -16.73
CA SER A 26 -8.47 -5.08 -17.74
C SER A 26 -6.98 -5.19 -18.08
N SER A 27 -6.66 -5.12 -19.38
CA SER A 27 -5.28 -5.25 -19.87
C SER A 27 -4.35 -4.25 -19.19
N VAL A 28 -3.06 -4.59 -19.10
CA VAL A 28 -2.02 -3.72 -18.52
C VAL A 28 -2.01 -2.36 -19.20
N ALA A 29 -2.22 -2.32 -20.52
CA ALA A 29 -2.36 -1.09 -21.29
C ALA A 29 -3.55 -0.22 -20.84
N VAL A 30 -4.72 -0.83 -20.59
CA VAL A 30 -5.90 -0.10 -20.08
C VAL A 30 -5.67 0.43 -18.66
N ARG A 31 -4.93 -0.31 -17.82
CA ARG A 31 -4.54 0.16 -16.47
C ARG A 31 -3.54 1.31 -16.52
N ALA A 32 -2.54 1.23 -17.38
CA ALA A 32 -1.56 2.31 -17.60
C ALA A 32 -2.24 3.59 -18.13
N HIS A 33 -3.14 3.44 -19.11
CA HIS A 33 -3.85 4.58 -19.68
C HIS A 33 -4.82 5.27 -18.71
N ARG A 34 -5.34 4.52 -17.70
CA ARG A 34 -6.13 5.07 -16.60
C ARG A 34 -5.28 5.77 -15.54
N ALA A 35 -4.04 5.33 -15.33
CA ALA A 35 -3.09 6.01 -14.45
C ALA A 35 -2.64 7.36 -15.04
N ASP A 36 -2.53 7.43 -16.37
CA ASP A 36 -2.10 8.62 -17.12
C ASP A 36 -3.24 9.65 -17.31
N ARG A 37 -4.51 9.21 -17.21
CA ARG A 37 -5.66 10.11 -17.29
C ARG A 37 -5.89 10.83 -15.95
N ARG A 38 -5.33 12.04 -15.90
CA ARG A 38 -5.56 13.14 -14.95
C ARG A 38 -4.76 12.98 -13.66
N GLU A 39 -3.79 13.87 -13.48
CA GLU A 39 -3.51 14.40 -12.14
C GLU A 39 -4.86 14.79 -11.56
N ARG A 40 -5.34 14.02 -10.58
CA ARG A 40 -6.52 14.40 -9.81
C ARG A 40 -6.16 15.73 -9.18
N THR A 41 -6.61 16.83 -9.78
CA THR A 41 -6.60 18.15 -9.18
C THR A 41 -7.23 17.94 -7.82
N GLY A 42 -6.40 17.92 -6.78
CA GLY A 42 -6.79 17.49 -5.45
C GLY A 42 -7.92 18.41 -5.01
N GLY A 43 -9.15 17.92 -5.10
CA GLY A 43 -10.28 18.64 -4.52
C GLY A 43 -9.90 18.92 -3.08
N LYS A 44 -10.01 20.19 -2.67
CA LYS A 44 -9.70 20.60 -1.30
C LYS A 44 -10.30 19.56 -0.35
N PRO A 45 -9.56 19.09 0.66
CA PRO A 45 -10.12 18.18 1.66
C PRO A 45 -11.47 18.76 2.08
N GLY A 46 -12.53 17.94 1.96
CA GLY A 46 -13.87 18.39 2.29
C GLY A 46 -13.82 18.98 3.70
N GLN A 47 -14.52 20.09 3.91
CA GLN A 47 -14.53 20.77 5.20
C GLN A 47 -14.79 19.73 6.29
N ARG A 48 -13.81 19.60 7.20
CA ARG A 48 -13.98 18.72 8.35
C ARG A 48 -15.14 19.31 9.17
N PRO A 49 -16.18 18.53 9.47
CA PRO A 49 -17.26 19.06 10.28
C PRO A 49 -16.72 19.37 11.68
N ASN A 50 -17.19 20.49 12.25
CA ASN A 50 -16.83 20.97 13.58
C ASN A 50 -17.50 20.12 14.67
N PHE A 51 -17.17 18.83 14.74
CA PHE A 51 -17.52 18.00 15.89
C PHE A 51 -16.29 17.92 16.77
N THR A 52 -16.44 18.28 18.04
CA THR A 52 -15.40 18.22 19.05
C THR A 52 -15.86 17.33 20.22
N GLY A 53 -14.91 16.90 21.05
CA GLY A 53 -15.20 16.26 22.33
C GLY A 53 -15.98 14.95 22.19
N GLN A 54 -17.08 14.82 22.95
CA GLN A 54 -17.84 13.57 23.03
C GLN A 54 -18.47 13.16 21.69
N ARG A 55 -18.84 14.14 20.85
CA ARG A 55 -19.41 13.86 19.52
C ARG A 55 -18.37 13.28 18.58
N GLU A 56 -17.14 13.77 18.64
CA GLU A 56 -16.02 13.22 17.86
C GLU A 56 -15.72 11.78 18.29
N HIS A 57 -15.71 11.51 19.60
CA HIS A 57 -15.54 10.14 20.11
C HIS A 57 -16.66 9.21 19.62
N TYR A 58 -17.92 9.63 19.70
CA TYR A 58 -19.03 8.83 19.19
C TYR A 58 -18.89 8.53 17.69
N LEU A 59 -18.43 9.50 16.89
CA LEU A 59 -18.14 9.27 15.48
C LEU A 59 -17.02 8.24 15.31
N ALA A 60 -15.89 8.42 16.00
CA ALA A 60 -14.73 7.52 15.93
C ALA A 60 -15.08 6.06 16.27
N ASP A 61 -15.88 5.83 17.32
CA ASP A 61 -16.30 4.50 17.75
C ASP A 61 -17.14 3.77 16.69
N ASN A 62 -17.89 4.52 15.88
CA ASN A 62 -18.79 3.96 14.86
C ASN A 62 -18.16 3.92 13.45
N VAL A 63 -16.96 4.46 13.24
CA VAL A 63 -16.29 4.48 11.92
C VAL A 63 -16.00 3.07 11.42
N ASP A 64 -15.57 2.16 12.30
CA ASP A 64 -15.19 0.81 11.89
C ASP A 64 -16.41 -0.04 11.51
N GLU A 65 -17.54 0.12 12.22
CA GLU A 65 -18.81 -0.51 11.84
C GLU A 65 -19.31 0.03 10.50
N PHE A 66 -19.29 1.35 10.31
CA PHE A 66 -19.65 1.97 9.03
C PHE A 66 -18.81 1.41 7.87
N ARG A 67 -17.51 1.24 8.09
CA ARG A 67 -16.59 0.72 7.09
C ARG A 67 -16.89 -0.72 6.70
N ALA A 68 -17.21 -1.58 7.68
CA ALA A 68 -17.56 -2.98 7.42
C ALA A 68 -18.80 -3.07 6.50
N ILE A 69 -19.73 -2.13 6.63
CA ILE A 69 -21.00 -2.14 5.90
C ILE A 69 -20.90 -1.40 4.56
N ARG A 70 -20.05 -0.37 4.43
CA ARG A 70 -19.87 0.40 3.19
C ARG A 70 -19.39 -0.45 2.01
N GLY A 71 -18.59 -1.48 2.28
CA GLY A 71 -18.15 -2.47 1.28
C GLY A 71 -19.21 -3.52 0.92
N SER A 72 -20.28 -3.63 1.69
CA SER A 72 -21.38 -4.56 1.44
C SER A 72 -22.37 -3.97 0.44
N HIS A 73 -22.74 -4.76 -0.59
CA HIS A 73 -23.75 -4.38 -1.57
C HIS A 73 -25.19 -4.37 -1.00
N HIS A 74 -25.36 -4.66 0.28
CA HIS A 74 -26.66 -4.82 0.90
C HIS A 74 -27.21 -3.48 1.44
N ARG A 75 -28.12 -2.85 0.69
CA ARG A 75 -28.76 -1.57 1.05
C ARG A 75 -29.45 -1.59 2.42
N LEU A 76 -30.07 -2.71 2.79
CA LEU A 76 -30.75 -2.85 4.08
C LEU A 76 -29.77 -2.78 5.26
N SER A 77 -28.55 -3.30 5.09
CA SER A 77 -27.53 -3.26 6.15
C SER A 77 -27.06 -1.82 6.39
N GLN A 78 -26.94 -1.02 5.32
CA GLN A 78 -26.65 0.41 5.42
C GLN A 78 -27.81 1.17 6.09
N ALA A 79 -29.05 0.88 5.71
CA ALA A 79 -30.23 1.52 6.32
C ALA A 79 -30.34 1.21 7.81
N ASN A 80 -30.15 -0.06 8.21
CA ASN A 80 -30.17 -0.49 9.61
C ASN A 80 -29.05 0.16 10.42
N PHE A 81 -27.85 0.27 9.84
CA PHE A 81 -26.75 1.00 10.46
C PHE A 81 -27.13 2.45 10.72
N TRP A 82 -27.61 3.19 9.72
CA TRP A 82 -27.97 4.59 9.90
C TRP A 82 -29.08 4.79 10.93
N SER A 83 -30.10 3.92 10.94
CA SER A 83 -31.16 3.95 11.94
C SER A 83 -30.63 3.76 13.36
N ARG A 84 -29.76 2.76 13.59
CA ARG A 84 -29.10 2.54 14.88
C ARG A 84 -28.15 3.66 15.27
N PHE A 85 -27.38 4.16 14.30
CA PHE A 85 -26.39 5.21 14.51
C PHE A 85 -27.07 6.53 14.94
N PHE A 86 -28.12 6.95 14.24
CA PHE A 86 -28.84 8.18 14.56
C PHE A 86 -29.65 8.08 15.84
N SER A 87 -30.32 6.95 16.09
CA SER A 87 -31.01 6.72 17.37
C SER A 87 -30.03 6.77 18.56
N GLY A 88 -28.87 6.12 18.44
CA GLY A 88 -27.82 6.20 19.46
C GLY A 88 -27.23 7.60 19.64
N TYR A 89 -27.10 8.37 18.54
CA TYR A 89 -26.61 9.74 18.58
C TYR A 89 -27.60 10.65 19.32
N HIS A 90 -28.88 10.62 18.93
CA HIS A 90 -29.91 11.46 19.53
C HIS A 90 -30.26 11.07 20.97
N ALA A 91 -29.97 9.83 21.39
CA ALA A 91 -30.06 9.43 22.79
C ALA A 91 -29.00 10.11 23.68
N ARG A 92 -27.84 10.48 23.11
CA ARG A 92 -26.72 11.11 23.84
C ARG A 92 -26.68 12.62 23.66
N PHE A 93 -27.06 13.11 22.48
CA PHE A 93 -26.95 14.51 22.11
C PHE A 93 -28.32 15.06 21.70
N ASN A 94 -28.80 16.05 22.46
CA ASN A 94 -30.02 16.76 22.10
C ASN A 94 -29.81 17.57 20.81
N TRP A 95 -30.84 17.68 19.97
CA TRP A 95 -30.82 18.49 18.75
C TRP A 95 -30.69 20.00 19.04
N GLN A 96 -31.10 20.44 20.24
CA GLN A 96 -30.97 21.83 20.70
C GLN A 96 -29.53 22.19 21.11
N LEU A 97 -28.64 21.21 21.25
CA LEU A 97 -27.27 21.43 21.71
C LEU A 97 -26.39 21.97 20.55
N PRO A 98 -25.77 23.16 20.68
CA PRO A 98 -24.85 23.69 19.67
C PRO A 98 -23.73 22.72 19.33
N LEU A 99 -23.28 22.69 18.06
CA LEU A 99 -22.30 21.72 17.57
C LEU A 99 -20.92 21.79 18.24
N ASP A 100 -20.52 22.98 18.69
CA ASP A 100 -19.19 23.23 19.27
C ASP A 100 -19.11 22.94 20.78
N ARG A 101 -20.23 22.54 21.42
CA ARG A 101 -20.33 22.32 22.87
C ARG A 101 -20.76 20.89 23.21
N ASP A 102 -20.11 20.31 24.21
CA ASP A 102 -20.48 19.01 24.79
C ASP A 102 -21.66 19.13 25.78
N PRO A 103 -22.45 18.05 25.96
CA PRO A 103 -23.57 18.06 26.90
C PRO A 103 -23.09 18.25 28.35
N SER A 104 -23.67 19.21 29.06
CA SER A 104 -23.43 19.51 30.47
C SER A 104 -24.57 18.98 31.35
N PRO A 105 -24.32 18.59 32.62
CA PRO A 105 -25.37 18.19 33.55
C PRO A 105 -26.43 19.27 33.79
N ASP A 106 -26.05 20.53 33.63
CA ASP A 106 -26.93 21.69 33.83
C ASP A 106 -27.82 22.00 32.63
N ASP A 107 -27.64 21.30 31.50
CA ASP A 107 -28.42 21.57 30.31
C ASP A 107 -29.84 20.98 30.43
N VAL A 108 -30.82 21.87 30.55
CA VAL A 108 -32.25 21.54 30.59
C VAL A 108 -32.85 21.72 29.20
N TRP A 109 -33.43 20.64 28.66
CA TRP A 109 -34.01 20.62 27.32
C TRP A 109 -35.53 20.56 27.38
N LYS A 110 -36.21 21.26 26.46
CA LYS A 110 -37.66 21.14 26.32
C LYS A 110 -38.03 19.73 25.87
N LYS A 111 -39.11 19.18 26.44
CA LYS A 111 -39.64 17.88 25.97
C LYS A 111 -40.41 18.09 24.67
N ASP A 112 -40.46 17.06 23.83
CA ASP A 112 -41.19 17.09 22.56
C ASP A 112 -42.67 17.44 22.69
N GLN A 113 -43.27 17.18 23.85
CA GLN A 113 -44.68 17.51 24.15
C GLN A 113 -44.92 19.00 24.43
N GLU A 114 -43.85 19.75 24.71
CA GLU A 114 -43.88 21.18 25.05
C GLU A 114 -43.55 22.07 23.84
N LEU A 115 -43.19 21.46 22.70
CA LEU A 115 -42.85 22.19 21.49
C LEU A 115 -44.10 22.70 20.78
N THR A 116 -44.04 23.95 20.34
CA THR A 116 -45.05 24.49 19.41
C THR A 116 -44.93 23.80 18.04
N PRO A 117 -45.98 23.81 17.21
CA PRO A 117 -45.90 23.22 15.87
C PRO A 117 -44.81 23.86 14.99
N GLU A 118 -44.54 25.16 15.16
CA GLU A 118 -43.44 25.85 14.49
C GLU A 118 -42.07 25.33 14.94
N GLU A 119 -41.87 25.15 16.25
CA GLU A 119 -40.64 24.57 16.81
C GLU A 119 -40.44 23.10 16.37
N MET A 120 -41.51 22.34 16.12
CA MET A 120 -41.41 20.98 15.57
C MET A 120 -40.89 20.96 14.13
N GLU A 121 -41.34 21.91 13.30
CA GLU A 121 -40.82 22.04 11.94
C GLU A 121 -39.34 22.43 11.95
N GLU A 122 -38.94 23.37 12.81
CA GLU A 122 -37.53 23.75 12.99
C GLU A 122 -36.69 22.57 13.45
N LYS A 123 -37.17 21.79 14.44
CA LYS A 123 -36.51 20.56 14.88
C LYS A 123 -36.26 19.61 13.71
N SER A 124 -37.27 19.38 12.85
CA SER A 124 -37.12 18.47 11.71
C SER A 124 -36.04 18.94 10.72
N LYS A 125 -35.96 20.26 10.47
CA LYS A 125 -34.94 20.87 9.60
C LYS A 125 -33.54 20.73 10.21
N VAL A 126 -33.40 21.07 11.50
CA VAL A 126 -32.13 20.97 12.22
C VAL A 126 -31.62 19.53 12.24
N ILE A 127 -32.49 18.55 12.51
CA ILE A 127 -32.14 17.13 12.50
C ILE A 127 -31.68 16.71 11.10
N ALA A 128 -32.40 17.06 10.03
CA ALA A 128 -32.03 16.69 8.67
C ALA A 128 -30.67 17.25 8.25
N GLU A 129 -30.39 18.52 8.59
CA GLU A 129 -29.08 19.14 8.36
C GLU A 129 -27.97 18.44 9.15
N LEU A 130 -28.25 18.11 10.42
CA LEU A 130 -27.31 17.46 11.32
C LEU A 130 -26.98 16.04 10.86
N GLU A 131 -27.98 15.25 10.45
CA GLU A 131 -27.76 13.92 9.88
C GLU A 131 -26.87 13.98 8.63
N THR A 132 -27.05 14.99 7.78
CA THR A 132 -26.24 15.20 6.58
C THR A 132 -24.79 15.51 6.94
N LYS A 133 -24.58 16.34 7.97
CA LYS A 133 -23.24 16.63 8.52
C LYS A 133 -22.59 15.39 9.14
N LEU A 134 -23.34 14.57 9.88
CA LEU A 134 -22.83 13.33 10.47
C LEU A 134 -22.44 12.29 9.40
N LYS A 135 -23.30 12.09 8.38
CA LYS A 135 -23.01 11.21 7.23
C LYS A 135 -21.74 11.66 6.50
N SER A 136 -21.63 12.95 6.20
CA SER A 136 -20.43 13.48 5.53
C SER A 136 -19.18 13.38 6.42
N SER A 137 -19.31 13.53 7.75
CA SER A 137 -18.23 13.30 8.72
C SER A 137 -17.68 11.88 8.65
N LEU A 138 -18.53 10.87 8.83
CA LEU A 138 -18.11 9.47 8.78
C LEU A 138 -17.48 9.10 7.43
N GLN A 139 -18.06 9.60 6.33
CA GLN A 139 -17.47 9.43 5.00
C GLN A 139 -16.10 10.10 4.88
N ASN A 140 -15.93 11.31 5.43
CA ASN A 140 -14.66 12.02 5.42
C ASN A 140 -13.60 11.31 6.28
N MET A 141 -13.95 10.77 7.44
CA MET A 141 -13.05 9.97 8.28
C MET A 141 -12.58 8.71 7.56
N ASP A 142 -13.48 7.99 6.90
CA ASP A 142 -13.13 6.82 6.09
C ASP A 142 -12.32 7.21 4.83
N ASN A 143 -12.66 8.33 4.20
CA ASN A 143 -11.92 8.86 3.06
C ASN A 143 -10.51 9.35 3.46
N ALA A 144 -10.32 9.94 4.64
CA ALA A 144 -9.01 10.38 5.13
C ALA A 144 -8.04 9.19 5.22
N ARG A 145 -8.54 8.03 5.68
CA ARG A 145 -7.78 6.77 5.66
C ARG A 145 -7.41 6.33 4.25
N THR A 146 -8.39 6.28 3.32
CA THR A 146 -8.12 5.83 1.94
C THR A 146 -7.24 6.79 1.15
N ARG A 147 -7.32 8.08 1.48
CA ARG A 147 -6.48 9.12 0.87
C ARG A 147 -5.01 8.98 1.20
N LYS A 148 -4.62 8.08 2.13
CA LYS A 148 -3.23 7.93 2.61
C LYS A 148 -2.57 9.30 2.59
N GLU A 149 -3.07 10.24 3.41
CA GLU A 149 -2.47 11.58 3.55
C GLU A 149 -0.96 11.38 3.48
N ARG A 150 -0.35 11.90 2.41
CA ARG A 150 0.92 11.41 1.85
C ARG A 150 1.91 11.33 3.00
N ASN A 151 2.18 10.13 3.51
CA ASN A 151 2.99 9.98 4.71
C ASN A 151 4.30 10.75 4.44
N PRO A 152 4.68 11.74 5.26
CA PRO A 152 5.82 12.60 4.96
C PRO A 152 7.11 11.78 4.77
N TRP A 153 7.15 10.57 5.34
CA TRP A 153 8.26 9.62 5.25
C TRP A 153 8.17 8.66 4.05
N THR A 154 7.12 8.73 3.23
CA THR A 154 6.98 7.88 2.03
C THR A 154 8.21 7.98 1.11
N PRO A 155 8.79 9.17 0.83
CA PRO A 155 10.01 9.28 0.05
C PRO A 155 11.20 8.57 0.72
N LEU A 156 11.31 8.66 2.04
CA LEU A 156 12.38 8.01 2.81
C LEU A 156 12.27 6.49 2.75
N PHE A 157 11.07 5.93 2.97
CA PHE A 157 10.85 4.49 2.82
C PHE A 157 11.08 4.00 1.39
N ALA A 158 10.78 4.82 0.37
CA ALA A 158 11.09 4.49 -1.01
C ALA A 158 12.62 4.41 -1.25
N CYS A 159 13.40 5.30 -0.64
CA CYS A 159 14.87 5.24 -0.68
C CYS A 159 15.41 4.00 0.03
N ILE A 160 14.94 3.70 1.24
CA ILE A 160 15.36 2.50 1.99
C ILE A 160 15.04 1.23 1.21
N ASN A 161 13.83 1.13 0.67
CA ASN A 161 13.44 -0.03 -0.13
C ASN A 161 14.26 -0.17 -1.41
N ARG A 162 14.67 0.94 -2.05
CA ARG A 162 15.59 0.89 -3.19
C ARG A 162 16.96 0.36 -2.79
N ILE A 163 17.48 0.75 -1.63
CA ILE A 163 18.77 0.25 -1.13
C ILE A 163 18.67 -1.23 -0.78
N SER A 164 17.59 -1.65 -0.11
CA SER A 164 17.41 -3.06 0.30
C SER A 164 17.14 -4.01 -0.86
N THR A 165 16.62 -3.50 -1.98
CA THR A 165 16.33 -4.29 -3.19
C THR A 165 17.34 -4.10 -4.30
N ALA A 166 18.29 -3.17 -4.15
CA ALA A 166 19.39 -3.03 -5.07
C ALA A 166 20.26 -4.29 -4.97
N VAL A 167 20.46 -4.95 -6.12
CA VAL A 167 21.45 -6.02 -6.23
C VAL A 167 22.81 -5.40 -5.89
N PRO A 168 23.60 -5.98 -4.97
CA PRO A 168 24.92 -5.45 -4.66
C PRO A 168 25.75 -5.34 -5.94
N PRO A 169 26.60 -4.30 -6.08
CA PRO A 169 27.45 -4.16 -7.25
C PRO A 169 28.26 -5.45 -7.43
N ARG A 170 28.38 -5.92 -8.69
CA ARG A 170 29.19 -7.10 -8.99
C ARG A 170 30.62 -6.84 -8.53
N GLN A 171 31.04 -7.50 -7.45
CA GLN A 171 32.42 -7.45 -6.99
C GLN A 171 33.27 -8.23 -7.99
N LEU A 172 34.39 -7.61 -8.40
CA LEU A 172 35.40 -8.27 -9.21
C LEU A 172 36.10 -9.31 -8.33
N SER A 173 36.38 -10.48 -8.89
CA SER A 173 37.23 -11.48 -8.23
C SER A 173 38.67 -10.99 -8.12
N GLU A 174 39.42 -11.49 -7.13
CA GLU A 174 40.80 -11.04 -6.84
C GLU A 174 41.71 -11.08 -8.07
N TRP A 175 41.69 -12.15 -8.86
CA TRP A 175 42.46 -12.23 -10.11
C TRP A 175 42.04 -11.21 -11.17
N GLN A 176 40.78 -10.74 -11.16
CA GLN A 176 40.33 -9.67 -12.07
C GLN A 176 40.84 -8.30 -11.62
N LEU A 177 40.92 -8.07 -10.30
CA LEU A 177 41.57 -6.89 -9.74
C LEU A 177 43.06 -6.90 -10.05
N TYR A 178 43.71 -8.05 -9.84
CA TYR A 178 45.10 -8.29 -10.18
C TYR A 178 45.39 -8.04 -11.67
N MET A 179 44.52 -8.54 -12.55
CA MET A 179 44.64 -8.32 -13.99
C MET A 179 44.53 -6.85 -14.39
N ASN A 180 43.77 -6.03 -13.64
CA ASN A 180 43.70 -4.58 -13.89
C ASN A 180 44.98 -3.86 -13.42
N GLN A 181 45.59 -4.31 -12.31
CA GLN A 181 46.80 -3.70 -11.75
C GLN A 181 48.07 -4.10 -12.51
N HIS A 182 48.18 -5.37 -12.91
CA HIS A 182 49.37 -5.94 -13.57
C HIS A 182 49.12 -6.27 -15.05
N ALA A 183 48.28 -5.46 -15.71
CA ALA A 183 47.84 -5.70 -17.08
C ALA A 183 48.99 -5.87 -18.09
N GLU A 184 50.06 -5.07 -17.95
CA GLU A 184 51.23 -5.11 -18.84
C GLU A 184 52.05 -6.39 -18.65
N SER A 185 52.31 -6.78 -17.40
CA SER A 185 53.04 -8.00 -17.07
C SER A 185 52.31 -9.25 -17.57
N ILE A 186 51.00 -9.32 -17.35
CA ILE A 186 50.15 -10.42 -17.84
C ILE A 186 50.11 -10.44 -19.38
N GLN A 187 50.08 -9.26 -20.01
CA GLN A 187 50.07 -9.16 -21.47
C GLN A 187 51.39 -9.64 -22.09
N ALA A 188 52.54 -9.39 -21.43
CA ALA A 188 53.83 -9.91 -21.89
C ALA A 188 53.86 -11.45 -21.87
N VAL A 189 53.46 -12.05 -20.74
CA VAL A 189 53.38 -13.52 -20.60
C VAL A 189 52.34 -14.12 -21.55
N PHE A 190 51.24 -13.41 -21.80
CA PHE A 190 50.24 -13.82 -22.77
C PHE A 190 50.82 -13.87 -24.19
N LEU A 191 51.55 -12.85 -24.63
CA LEU A 191 52.14 -12.82 -25.97
C LEU A 191 53.15 -13.95 -26.19
N GLU A 192 53.88 -14.34 -25.14
CA GLU A 192 54.81 -15.47 -25.17
C GLU A 192 54.10 -16.82 -25.23
N ARG A 193 53.10 -17.06 -24.36
CA ARG A 193 52.47 -18.39 -24.20
C ARG A 193 51.28 -18.64 -25.13
N TRP A 194 50.67 -17.59 -25.69
CA TRP A 194 49.47 -17.69 -26.53
C TRP A 194 49.70 -18.43 -27.86
N PRO A 195 50.77 -18.18 -28.64
CA PRO A 195 51.01 -18.86 -29.91
C PRO A 195 51.15 -20.38 -29.77
N THR A 196 51.70 -20.84 -28.65
CA THR A 196 51.90 -22.26 -28.32
C THR A 196 50.65 -22.94 -27.73
N SER A 197 49.63 -22.17 -27.35
CA SER A 197 48.46 -22.71 -26.64
C SER A 197 47.51 -23.54 -27.51
N GLY A 198 47.51 -23.33 -28.82
CA GLY A 198 46.58 -23.98 -29.76
C GLY A 198 45.09 -23.62 -29.53
N LEU A 199 44.79 -22.67 -28.64
CA LEU A 199 43.43 -22.27 -28.30
C LEU A 199 42.85 -21.30 -29.34
N LYS A 200 41.52 -21.35 -29.52
CA LYS A 200 40.80 -20.39 -30.36
C LYS A 200 40.80 -19.00 -29.72
N LYS A 201 40.69 -17.95 -30.56
CA LYS A 201 40.65 -16.53 -30.11
C LYS A 201 39.58 -16.24 -29.06
N ASP A 202 38.45 -16.95 -29.10
CA ASP A 202 37.36 -16.80 -28.11
C ASP A 202 37.79 -17.14 -26.68
N HIS A 203 38.85 -17.94 -26.51
CA HIS A 203 39.42 -18.30 -25.21
C HIS A 203 40.56 -17.40 -24.75
N ALA A 204 40.90 -16.35 -25.50
CA ALA A 204 42.02 -15.46 -25.16
C ALA A 204 41.86 -14.80 -23.78
N LEU A 205 40.65 -14.32 -23.46
CA LEU A 205 40.37 -13.69 -22.17
C LEU A 205 40.45 -14.70 -21.02
N ALA A 206 39.93 -15.92 -21.22
CA ALA A 206 40.00 -16.99 -20.23
C ALA A 206 41.46 -17.42 -19.96
N PHE A 207 42.30 -17.41 -21.00
CA PHE A 207 43.72 -17.73 -20.89
C PHE A 207 44.50 -16.62 -20.16
N ARG A 208 44.21 -15.35 -20.43
CA ARG A 208 44.75 -14.23 -19.63
C ARG A 208 44.36 -14.34 -18.16
N GLY A 209 43.10 -14.69 -17.88
CA GLY A 209 42.62 -14.94 -16.52
C GLY A 209 43.24 -16.17 -15.85
N LYS A 210 43.81 -17.11 -16.62
CA LYS A 210 44.59 -18.23 -16.08
C LYS A 210 46.00 -17.77 -15.70
N ILE A 211 46.66 -17.03 -16.59
CA ILE A 211 47.97 -16.42 -16.31
C ILE A 211 47.89 -15.51 -15.09
N ALA A 212 46.85 -14.68 -15.00
CA ALA A 212 46.63 -13.80 -13.85
C ALA A 212 46.47 -14.55 -12.53
N ARG A 213 45.87 -15.75 -12.55
CA ARG A 213 45.76 -16.61 -11.35
C ARG A 213 47.09 -17.23 -10.97
N GLU A 214 47.83 -17.76 -11.95
CA GLU A 214 49.17 -18.31 -11.73
C GLU A 214 50.11 -17.24 -11.14
N MET A 215 50.11 -16.03 -11.71
CA MET A 215 50.94 -14.93 -11.21
C MET A 215 50.51 -14.43 -9.82
N LEU A 216 49.21 -14.41 -9.54
CA LEU A 216 48.69 -14.04 -8.21
C LEU A 216 49.06 -15.09 -7.15
N GLU A 217 49.08 -16.38 -7.49
CA GLU A 217 49.49 -17.46 -6.59
C GLU A 217 51.01 -17.49 -6.32
N ASP A 218 51.82 -17.01 -7.28
CA ASP A 218 53.28 -16.96 -7.17
C ASP A 218 53.80 -15.71 -6.43
N GLU A 219 52.95 -14.69 -6.24
CA GLU A 219 53.33 -13.45 -5.55
C GLU A 219 53.31 -13.67 -4.03
N PRO A 220 54.37 -13.29 -3.28
CA PRO A 220 54.39 -13.45 -1.83
C PRO A 220 53.25 -12.64 -1.18
N ASP A 221 52.66 -13.16 -0.10
CA ASP A 221 51.52 -12.64 0.68
C ASP A 221 51.73 -11.23 1.32
N ASP A 222 52.54 -10.34 0.73
CA ASP A 222 52.71 -8.95 1.19
C ASP A 222 51.52 -8.04 0.83
N LEU A 223 50.39 -8.61 0.39
CA LEU A 223 49.18 -7.89 -0.04
C LEU A 223 48.34 -7.31 1.11
N ASP A 224 48.69 -7.55 2.38
CA ASP A 224 48.12 -6.81 3.51
C ASP A 224 48.57 -5.33 3.55
N SER A 225 49.56 -4.94 2.74
CA SER A 225 50.15 -3.59 2.76
C SER A 225 49.59 -2.59 1.74
N LEU A 226 48.65 -3.00 0.87
CA LEU A 226 48.16 -2.18 -0.26
C LEU A 226 46.62 -2.10 -0.36
N CYS A 227 45.90 -2.22 0.75
CA CYS A 227 44.62 -1.52 0.84
C CYS A 227 44.95 -0.05 1.14
N PRO A 228 44.89 0.89 0.17
CA PRO A 228 44.93 2.30 0.54
C PRO A 228 43.77 2.53 1.50
N ASP A 229 44.08 3.03 2.70
CA ASP A 229 43.11 3.44 3.71
C ASP A 229 41.94 4.14 3.00
N ILE A 230 40.81 3.44 2.88
CA ILE A 230 39.55 4.07 2.54
C ILE A 230 39.13 4.80 3.80
N SER A 231 39.80 5.92 4.07
CA SER A 231 39.42 6.86 5.10
C SER A 231 37.98 7.28 4.80
N PRO A 232 37.02 7.04 5.70
CA PRO A 232 35.66 7.50 5.50
C PRO A 232 35.70 9.02 5.38
N VAL A 233 35.36 9.54 4.19
CA VAL A 233 35.14 10.97 3.99
C VAL A 233 33.90 11.33 4.82
N ILE A 234 34.15 11.78 6.05
CA ILE A 234 33.13 12.42 6.88
C ILE A 234 32.83 13.76 6.20
N VAL A 235 31.73 13.80 5.46
CA VAL A 235 31.17 15.04 4.95
C VAL A 235 30.59 15.78 6.15
N GLU A 236 31.37 16.66 6.77
CA GLU A 236 30.87 17.63 7.73
C GLU A 236 29.84 18.52 7.03
N ARG A 237 28.57 18.33 7.38
CA ARG A 237 27.51 19.24 6.99
C ARG A 237 27.63 20.47 7.88
N SER A 238 28.05 21.59 7.29
CA SER A 238 27.94 22.92 7.90
C SER A 238 26.51 23.18 8.35
N ALA A 239 26.38 23.62 9.61
CA ALA A 239 25.14 24.08 10.22
C ALA A 239 24.63 25.39 9.61
#